data_AF-A0AAN9BTI6-F1
#
_entry.id   AF-A0AAN9BTI6-F1
#
_cell.length_a   1.000
_cell.length_b   1.000
_cell.length_c   1.000
_cell.angle_alpha   90.00
_cell.angle_beta   90.00
_cell.angle_gamma   90.00
#
_symmetry.space_group_name_H-M   'P 1'
#
loop_
_entity.id
_entity.type
_entity.pdbx_description
1 polymer ?
#
loop_
_entity_poly.entity_id
_entity_poly.type
_entity_poly.pdbx_seq_one_letter_code
_entity_poly.pdbx_strand_id
1 'polypeptide(L)'
;MSMFVLLVSLTSSTQLCWSQPLRTCWLDPHTVRRPCFKNKCYCSKLTADCSSNAGNLSFIPKLTDSVIFLNFSNNSLAKIDGVDFFANVSTRLHFLDLYNNGLTYIAPGSFRRFTKLTKLLIGGNKLNYSTLPLGAVVNVPTLEALDIACGGLGPVPSVFFYQHAMPLLARLELSYNDIRHLDMNVFQPLQSLHGLLLWNKLGELTPSYLPSLSHLGLHENALVDFPDT
;
A
#
# COMPACT_ATOMS: atom_id res chain seq x y z
N MET A 1 -33.68 -14.35 -10.07
CA MET A 1 -33.39 -14.18 -11.50
C MET A 1 -31.87 -14.05 -11.66
N SER A 2 -31.32 -14.97 -12.45
CA SER A 2 -29.95 -15.09 -13.00
C SER A 2 -28.70 -15.04 -12.08
N MET A 3 -28.18 -16.25 -11.85
CA MET A 3 -26.77 -16.67 -11.76
C MET A 3 -25.79 -15.83 -12.61
N PHE A 4 -24.63 -15.50 -12.03
CA PHE A 4 -23.36 -15.35 -12.77
C PHE A 4 -22.21 -15.89 -11.90
N VAL A 5 -22.00 -17.20 -12.00
CA VAL A 5 -20.70 -17.85 -11.74
C VAL A 5 -19.96 -17.77 -13.07
N LEU A 6 -18.94 -16.91 -13.16
CA LEU A 6 -18.13 -16.76 -14.36
C LEU A 6 -16.81 -17.52 -14.18
N LEU A 7 -16.65 -18.53 -15.01
CA LEU A 7 -15.46 -19.34 -15.23
C LEU A 7 -14.21 -18.46 -15.40
N VAL A 8 -13.16 -18.77 -14.64
CA VAL A 8 -11.83 -18.21 -14.84
C VAL A 8 -11.19 -18.92 -16.05
N SER A 9 -11.32 -18.30 -17.22
CA SER A 9 -10.48 -18.62 -18.39
C SER A 9 -9.13 -17.92 -18.25
N LEU A 10 -8.06 -18.66 -18.49
CA LEU A 10 -6.67 -18.21 -18.51
C LEU A 10 -6.42 -17.13 -19.59
N THR A 11 -6.71 -15.86 -19.31
CA THR A 11 -6.29 -14.72 -20.16
C THR A 11 -6.01 -13.45 -19.34
N SER A 12 -4.73 -13.06 -19.30
CA SER A 12 -4.14 -11.85 -18.72
C SER A 12 -4.18 -11.68 -17.19
N SER A 13 -3.00 -11.74 -16.57
CA SER A 13 -2.72 -11.48 -15.16
C SER A 13 -3.00 -10.03 -14.71
N THR A 14 -3.38 -9.14 -15.62
CA THR A 14 -3.61 -7.72 -15.35
C THR A 14 -5.02 -7.45 -14.83
N GLN A 15 -6.02 -8.26 -15.19
CA GLN A 15 -7.42 -8.04 -14.80
C GLN A 15 -7.76 -8.57 -13.40
N LEU A 16 -7.13 -9.68 -12.97
CA LEU A 16 -7.31 -10.26 -11.62
C LEU A 16 -6.79 -9.38 -10.47
N CYS A 17 -6.02 -8.34 -10.78
CA CYS A 17 -5.33 -7.52 -9.77
C CYS A 17 -6.03 -6.22 -9.39
N TRP A 18 -7.18 -5.92 -10.00
CA TRP A 18 -7.97 -4.71 -9.71
C TRP A 18 -8.99 -4.92 -8.59
N SER A 19 -9.45 -6.16 -8.39
CA SER A 19 -10.49 -6.52 -7.40
C SER A 19 -9.95 -7.32 -6.20
N GLN A 20 -8.65 -7.56 -6.13
CA GLN A 20 -7.99 -8.35 -5.09
C GLN A 20 -7.05 -7.46 -4.26
N PRO A 21 -6.78 -7.80 -2.98
CA PRO A 21 -5.84 -7.05 -2.16
C PRO A 21 -4.49 -6.92 -2.87
N LEU A 22 -3.86 -5.75 -2.79
CA LEU A 22 -2.57 -5.48 -3.48
C LEU A 22 -1.48 -6.50 -3.15
N ARG A 23 -1.61 -7.22 -2.04
CA ARG A 23 -0.74 -8.31 -1.58
C ARG A 23 -0.80 -9.58 -2.40
N THR A 24 -1.96 -9.96 -2.92
CA THR A 24 -2.13 -11.21 -3.70
C THR A 24 -1.67 -11.07 -5.15
N CYS A 25 -1.43 -9.82 -5.58
CA CYS A 25 -0.89 -9.46 -6.89
C CYS A 25 0.61 -9.67 -7.06
N TRP A 26 1.22 -10.50 -6.23
CA TRP A 26 2.65 -10.77 -6.26
C TRP A 26 2.89 -12.25 -6.50
N LEU A 27 3.44 -12.54 -7.67
CA LEU A 27 4.12 -13.79 -7.97
C LEU A 27 5.58 -13.39 -8.27
N ASP A 28 6.51 -13.68 -7.35
CA ASP A 28 7.92 -13.81 -7.76
C ASP A 28 7.95 -14.92 -8.81
N PRO A 29 8.36 -14.64 -10.05
CA PRO A 29 8.48 -15.67 -11.06
C PRO A 29 9.66 -16.59 -10.69
N HIS A 30 9.38 -17.60 -9.85
CA HIS A 30 10.19 -18.80 -9.61
C HIS A 30 11.72 -18.62 -9.74
N THR A 31 12.31 -17.64 -9.05
CA THR A 31 13.77 -17.51 -8.98
C THR A 31 14.31 -18.18 -7.71
N VAL A 32 15.39 -18.96 -7.87
CA VAL A 32 16.13 -19.53 -6.73
C VAL A 32 16.77 -18.38 -5.95
N ARG A 33 16.29 -18.12 -4.75
CA ARG A 33 16.87 -17.13 -3.84
C ARG A 33 17.98 -17.77 -3.01
N ARG A 34 19.07 -17.04 -2.79
CA ARG A 34 20.19 -17.47 -1.95
C ARG A 34 20.29 -16.58 -0.71
N PRO A 35 20.77 -17.10 0.43
CA PRO A 35 21.07 -16.27 1.58
C PRO A 35 22.01 -15.13 1.19
N CYS A 36 21.60 -13.89 1.43
CA CYS A 36 22.39 -12.70 1.13
C CYS A 36 22.72 -11.88 2.39
N PHE A 37 22.09 -12.18 3.52
CA PHE A 37 22.43 -11.56 4.80
C PHE A 37 22.11 -12.50 5.97
N LYS A 38 23.13 -13.14 6.55
CA LYS A 38 23.06 -13.90 7.83
C LYS A 38 21.82 -14.83 7.98
N ASN A 39 21.34 -15.43 6.88
CA ASN A 39 20.08 -16.20 6.81
C ASN A 39 18.81 -15.45 7.25
N LYS A 40 18.87 -14.11 7.31
CA LYS A 40 17.75 -13.20 7.57
C LYS A 40 17.18 -12.58 6.29
N CYS A 41 17.95 -12.62 5.20
CA CYS A 41 17.50 -12.22 3.88
C CYS A 41 17.90 -13.24 2.82
N TYR A 42 17.00 -13.44 1.85
CA TYR A 42 17.15 -14.30 0.69
C TYR A 42 16.96 -13.48 -0.58
N CYS A 43 18.02 -13.40 -1.39
CA CYS A 43 18.04 -12.52 -2.56
C CYS A 43 18.14 -13.33 -3.86
N SER A 44 17.52 -12.77 -4.91
CA SER A 44 17.77 -13.11 -6.31
C SER A 44 18.46 -11.94 -7.02
N LYS A 45 18.48 -11.93 -8.35
CA LYS A 45 19.00 -10.80 -9.14
C LYS A 45 18.25 -9.50 -8.86
N LEU A 46 16.93 -9.57 -8.71
CA LEU A 46 16.04 -8.38 -8.64
C LEU A 46 15.24 -8.30 -7.33
N THR A 47 15.13 -9.41 -6.60
CA THR A 47 14.29 -9.51 -5.40
C THR A 47 15.15 -9.70 -4.17
N ALA A 48 14.76 -9.09 -3.06
CA ALA A 48 15.28 -9.37 -1.74
C ALA A 48 14.11 -9.59 -0.78
N ASP A 49 14.07 -10.77 -0.18
CA ASP A 49 13.11 -11.10 0.86
C ASP A 49 13.82 -11.19 2.20
N CYS A 50 13.56 -10.18 3.03
CA CYS A 50 14.06 -10.02 4.37
C CYS A 50 12.90 -10.08 5.38
N SER A 51 11.79 -10.73 5.04
CA SER A 51 10.61 -10.75 5.90
C SER A 51 10.71 -11.76 7.05
N SER A 52 9.82 -11.61 8.03
CA SER A 52 9.55 -12.62 9.07
C SER A 52 10.74 -12.97 9.96
N ASN A 53 11.57 -11.98 10.31
CA ASN A 53 12.71 -12.19 11.21
C ASN A 53 12.37 -12.12 12.70
N ALA A 54 11.08 -12.19 13.08
CA ALA A 54 10.63 -12.19 14.48
C ALA A 54 11.23 -11.03 15.33
N GLY A 55 11.32 -9.83 14.75
CA GLY A 55 11.91 -8.66 15.42
C GLY A 55 13.43 -8.59 15.44
N ASN A 56 14.12 -9.62 14.94
CA ASN A 56 15.58 -9.69 14.94
C ASN A 56 16.23 -8.94 13.76
N LEU A 57 15.45 -8.22 12.94
CA LEU A 57 15.95 -7.41 11.83
C LEU A 57 15.28 -6.04 11.82
N SER A 58 15.80 -5.13 12.63
CA SER A 58 15.27 -3.75 12.77
C SER A 58 15.84 -2.75 11.75
N PHE A 59 16.74 -3.19 10.87
CA PHE A 59 17.34 -2.34 9.83
C PHE A 59 17.47 -3.13 8.52
N ILE A 60 17.49 -2.41 7.40
CA ILE A 60 17.69 -3.03 6.09
C ILE A 60 19.20 -3.16 5.83
N PRO A 61 19.73 -4.40 5.66
CA PRO A 61 21.15 -4.60 5.36
C PRO A 61 21.49 -4.06 3.97
N LYS A 62 22.79 -3.90 3.67
CA LYS A 62 23.22 -3.54 2.31
C LYS A 62 22.82 -4.64 1.33
N LEU A 63 21.94 -4.30 0.40
CA LEU A 63 21.50 -5.17 -0.69
C LEU A 63 22.29 -4.83 -1.96
N THR A 64 22.19 -5.69 -2.99
CA THR A 64 22.79 -5.37 -4.29
C THR A 64 22.02 -4.25 -4.99
N ASP A 65 22.70 -3.39 -5.75
CA ASP A 65 22.07 -2.25 -6.44
C ASP A 65 21.04 -2.66 -7.52
N SER A 66 21.04 -3.93 -7.91
CA SER A 66 20.10 -4.55 -8.84
C SER A 66 18.74 -4.89 -8.20
N VAL A 67 18.63 -4.90 -6.87
CA VAL A 67 17.35 -5.15 -6.19
C VAL A 67 16.37 -4.03 -6.49
N ILE A 68 15.20 -4.41 -6.98
CA ILE A 68 14.10 -3.52 -7.29
C ILE A 68 12.78 -3.93 -6.60
N PHE A 69 12.72 -5.13 -6.02
CA PHE A 69 11.65 -5.59 -5.14
C PHE A 69 12.21 -5.94 -3.76
N LEU A 70 11.74 -5.26 -2.73
CA LEU A 70 12.12 -5.53 -1.34
C LEU A 70 10.89 -5.90 -0.51
N ASN A 71 10.91 -7.11 0.06
CA ASN A 71 10.01 -7.50 1.12
C ASN A 71 10.71 -7.39 2.48
N PHE A 72 10.22 -6.50 3.33
CA PHE A 72 10.70 -6.26 4.70
C PHE A 72 9.54 -6.35 5.71
N SER A 73 8.47 -7.07 5.36
CA SER A 73 7.31 -7.29 6.22
C SER A 73 7.62 -8.16 7.45
N ASN A 74 6.78 -8.09 8.48
CA ASN A 74 6.86 -8.96 9.66
C ASN A 74 8.20 -8.91 10.43
N ASN A 75 8.84 -7.75 10.51
CA ASN A 75 10.13 -7.56 11.19
C ASN A 75 10.02 -6.76 12.51
N SER A 76 8.80 -6.49 13.01
CA SER A 76 8.57 -5.70 14.23
C SER A 76 9.30 -4.34 14.22
N LEU A 77 9.37 -3.69 13.06
CA LEU A 77 9.95 -2.36 12.92
C LEU A 77 9.04 -1.30 13.58
N ALA A 78 9.40 -0.84 14.77
CA ALA A 78 8.58 0.08 15.55
C ALA A 78 8.46 1.48 14.92
N LYS A 79 9.54 1.99 14.30
CA LYS A 79 9.59 3.34 13.70
C LYS A 79 10.51 3.38 12.49
N ILE A 80 10.23 4.29 11.57
CA ILE A 80 11.18 4.82 10.58
C ILE A 80 11.41 6.28 10.96
N ASP A 81 12.49 6.56 11.68
CA ASP A 81 12.77 7.85 12.34
C ASP A 81 13.63 8.80 11.49
N GLY A 82 14.20 8.33 10.38
CA GLY A 82 15.05 9.14 9.52
C GLY A 82 14.98 8.75 8.05
N VAL A 83 15.27 9.75 7.21
CA VAL A 83 15.37 9.63 5.74
C VAL A 83 16.49 8.67 5.30
N ASP A 84 17.45 8.43 6.19
CA ASP A 84 18.60 7.55 5.96
C ASP A 84 18.31 6.09 6.32
N PHE A 85 17.13 5.76 6.87
CA PHE A 85 16.75 4.37 7.18
C PHE A 85 16.91 3.45 5.96
N PHE A 86 16.62 3.98 4.77
CA PHE A 86 16.71 3.27 3.50
C PHE A 86 18.05 3.47 2.78
N ALA A 87 19.07 4.13 3.36
CA ALA A 87 20.33 4.47 2.68
C ALA A 87 21.02 3.26 2.01
N ASN A 88 20.85 2.06 2.57
CA ASN A 88 21.40 0.80 2.08
C ASN A 88 20.62 0.14 0.94
N VAL A 89 19.52 0.73 0.49
CA VAL A 89 18.64 0.20 -0.55
C VAL A 89 18.87 0.95 -1.86
N SER A 90 18.77 0.29 -3.01
CA SER A 90 18.85 0.97 -4.31
C SER A 90 17.78 2.07 -4.45
N THR A 91 18.13 3.21 -5.04
CA THR A 91 17.15 4.27 -5.36
C THR A 91 16.19 3.87 -6.48
N ARG A 92 16.52 2.79 -7.22
CA ARG A 92 15.70 2.21 -8.31
C ARG A 92 14.65 1.21 -7.80
N LEU A 93 14.37 1.18 -6.51
CA LEU A 93 13.34 0.30 -5.94
C LEU A 93 11.98 0.60 -6.58
N HIS A 94 11.32 -0.43 -7.10
CA HIS A 94 9.98 -0.35 -7.70
C HIS A 94 8.89 -0.77 -6.71
N PHE A 95 9.22 -1.72 -5.83
CA PHE A 95 8.28 -2.29 -4.87
C PHE A 95 8.90 -2.37 -3.47
N LEU A 96 8.15 -1.89 -2.48
CA LEU A 96 8.51 -1.96 -1.07
C LEU A 96 7.33 -2.49 -0.24
N ASP A 97 7.56 -3.62 0.43
CA ASP A 97 6.62 -4.18 1.40
C ASP A 97 7.17 -4.00 2.83
N LEU A 98 6.46 -3.19 3.62
CA LEU A 98 6.71 -2.92 5.04
C LEU A 98 5.52 -3.37 5.91
N TYR A 99 4.69 -4.25 5.40
CA TYR A 99 3.45 -4.61 6.05
C TYR A 99 3.69 -5.34 7.38
N ASN A 100 2.78 -5.13 8.34
CA ASN A 100 2.77 -5.82 9.63
C ASN A 100 4.12 -5.75 10.36
N ASN A 101 4.66 -4.53 10.44
CA ASN A 101 5.86 -4.23 11.21
C ASN A 101 5.54 -3.60 12.57
N GLY A 102 4.29 -3.23 12.83
CA GLY A 102 3.93 -2.49 14.04
C GLY A 102 4.46 -1.06 14.06
N LEU A 103 4.72 -0.48 12.89
CA LEU A 103 5.18 0.91 12.76
C LEU A 103 4.18 1.86 13.41
N THR A 104 4.64 2.69 14.34
CA THR A 104 3.82 3.76 14.93
C THR A 104 4.15 5.13 14.35
N TYR A 105 5.30 5.24 13.66
CA TYR A 105 5.80 6.50 13.11
C TYR A 105 6.65 6.25 11.86
N ILE A 106 6.47 7.13 10.86
CA ILE A 106 7.31 7.22 9.67
C ILE A 106 7.65 8.69 9.49
N ALA A 107 8.94 9.03 9.47
CA ALA A 107 9.39 10.39 9.27
C ALA A 107 8.95 10.92 7.88
N PRO A 108 8.50 12.17 7.77
CA PRO A 108 8.17 12.78 6.48
C PRO A 108 9.33 12.67 5.48
N GLY A 109 9.02 12.31 4.24
CA GLY A 109 10.03 12.13 3.18
C GLY A 109 10.93 10.89 3.33
N SER A 110 10.62 9.94 4.22
CA SER A 110 11.38 8.68 4.35
C SER A 110 11.52 7.92 3.03
N PHE A 111 10.54 8.04 2.13
CA PHE A 111 10.52 7.36 0.84
C PHE A 111 11.05 8.21 -0.34
N ARG A 112 11.41 9.48 -0.11
CA ARG A 112 11.73 10.44 -1.20
C ARG A 112 12.88 10.02 -2.12
N ARG A 113 13.79 9.17 -1.61
CA ARG A 113 14.97 8.71 -2.34
C ARG A 113 14.65 7.68 -3.43
N PHE A 114 13.48 7.05 -3.36
CA PHE A 114 13.09 6.03 -4.33
C PHE A 114 12.44 6.70 -5.56
N THR A 115 13.24 6.90 -6.59
CA THR A 115 12.83 7.64 -7.80
C THR A 115 12.05 6.80 -8.81
N LYS A 116 11.86 5.51 -8.52
CA LYS A 116 11.16 4.52 -9.36
C LYS A 116 10.10 3.74 -8.59
N LEU A 117 9.78 4.12 -7.36
CA LEU A 117 8.85 3.36 -6.52
C LEU A 117 7.44 3.51 -7.06
N THR A 118 6.85 2.41 -7.51
CA THR A 118 5.47 2.38 -8.05
C THR A 118 4.50 1.70 -7.09
N LYS A 119 4.99 0.85 -6.17
CA LYS A 119 4.13 0.14 -5.22
C LYS A 119 4.70 0.14 -3.81
N LEU A 120 3.88 0.57 -2.85
CA LEU A 120 4.22 0.67 -1.44
C LEU A 120 3.14 0.00 -0.59
N LEU A 121 3.53 -0.99 0.22
CA LEU A 121 2.65 -1.65 1.17
C LEU A 121 3.07 -1.28 2.60
N ILE A 122 2.23 -0.55 3.32
CA ILE A 122 2.46 -0.13 4.71
C ILE A 122 1.28 -0.48 5.62
N GLY A 123 0.33 -1.28 5.16
CA GLY A 123 -0.75 -1.78 6.01
C GLY A 123 -0.28 -2.70 7.15
N GLY A 124 -1.20 -3.09 8.03
CA GLY A 124 -0.90 -3.90 9.23
C GLY A 124 -0.01 -3.18 10.26
N ASN A 125 0.19 -1.88 10.10
CA ASN A 125 0.98 -1.06 11.00
C ASN A 125 0.07 -0.29 11.96
N LYS A 126 0.64 0.39 12.96
CA LYS A 126 -0.10 1.10 14.02
C LYS A 126 0.10 2.62 13.88
N LEU A 127 0.06 3.10 12.64
CA LEU A 127 0.31 4.50 12.32
C LEU A 127 -0.83 5.36 12.87
N ASN A 128 -0.49 6.43 13.57
CA ASN A 128 -1.49 7.41 13.97
C ASN A 128 -1.81 8.37 12.82
N TYR A 129 -2.79 7.98 12.00
CA TYR A 129 -3.24 8.74 10.83
C TYR A 129 -3.88 10.10 11.15
N SER A 130 -4.28 10.36 12.40
CA SER A 130 -4.75 11.69 12.81
C SER A 130 -3.63 12.72 12.87
N THR A 131 -2.40 12.27 13.10
CA THR A 131 -1.19 13.11 13.19
C THR A 131 -0.22 12.90 12.02
N LEU A 132 -0.51 11.93 11.15
CA LEU A 132 0.34 11.54 10.03
C LEU A 132 -0.29 12.07 8.73
N PRO A 133 0.15 13.22 8.22
CA PRO A 133 -0.25 13.68 6.89
C PRO A 133 0.33 12.70 5.87
N LEU A 134 -0.48 11.78 5.38
CA LEU A 134 -0.01 10.68 4.55
C LEU A 134 0.69 11.19 3.28
N GLY A 135 0.23 12.29 2.70
CA GLY A 135 0.93 12.96 1.61
C GLY A 135 2.38 13.35 1.95
N ALA A 136 2.67 13.79 3.18
CA ALA A 136 4.03 14.20 3.58
C ALA A 136 4.93 12.98 3.84
N VAL A 137 4.34 11.89 4.30
CA VAL A 137 5.03 10.62 4.51
C VAL A 137 5.29 9.91 3.18
N VAL A 138 4.26 9.83 2.33
CA VAL A 138 4.25 9.18 1.02
C VAL A 138 4.41 10.25 -0.07
N ASN A 139 5.47 11.06 0.05
CA ASN A 139 5.87 11.99 -1.00
C ASN A 139 6.68 11.25 -2.07
N VAL A 140 5.98 10.46 -2.89
CA VAL A 140 6.54 9.62 -3.95
C VAL A 140 5.74 9.85 -5.24
N PRO A 141 6.17 10.78 -6.11
CA PRO A 141 5.41 11.15 -7.31
C PRO A 141 5.19 10.01 -8.31
N THR A 142 6.02 8.96 -8.24
CA THR A 142 5.94 7.77 -9.10
C THR A 142 5.00 6.69 -8.59
N LEU A 143 4.39 6.89 -7.42
CA LEU A 143 3.60 5.85 -6.78
C LEU A 143 2.29 5.60 -7.52
N GLU A 144 2.05 4.36 -7.93
CA GLU A 144 0.87 3.91 -8.66
C GLU A 144 -0.08 3.09 -7.77
N ALA A 145 0.45 2.41 -6.76
CA ALA A 145 -0.32 1.56 -5.86
C ALA A 145 0.10 1.72 -4.39
N LEU A 146 -0.87 2.00 -3.52
CA LEU A 146 -0.66 2.18 -2.09
C LEU A 146 -1.61 1.29 -1.28
N ASP A 147 -1.04 0.51 -0.36
CA ASP A 147 -1.78 -0.28 0.63
C ASP A 147 -1.53 0.27 2.03
N ILE A 148 -2.60 0.76 2.66
CA ILE A 148 -2.64 1.16 4.08
C ILE A 148 -3.74 0.40 4.84
N ALA A 149 -4.07 -0.82 4.41
CA ALA A 149 -5.08 -1.66 5.05
C ALA A 149 -4.67 -2.14 6.45
N CYS A 150 -5.63 -2.61 7.25
CA CYS A 150 -5.37 -3.20 8.58
C CYS A 150 -4.56 -2.30 9.52
N GLY A 151 -4.75 -0.98 9.44
CA GLY A 151 -3.98 0.02 10.19
C GLY A 151 -4.72 0.65 11.37
N GLY A 152 -5.99 0.28 11.58
CA GLY A 152 -6.88 0.97 12.53
C GLY A 152 -7.15 2.43 12.13
N LEU A 153 -7.08 2.75 10.83
CA LEU A 153 -7.43 4.07 10.32
C LEU A 153 -8.91 4.34 10.65
N GLY A 154 -9.15 5.33 11.50
CA GLY A 154 -10.48 5.78 11.90
C GLY A 154 -11.06 6.80 10.91
N PRO A 155 -11.62 7.93 11.38
CA PRO A 155 -12.02 9.02 10.49
C PRO A 155 -10.87 9.44 9.59
N VAL A 156 -11.08 9.45 8.28
CA VAL A 156 -10.09 9.91 7.31
C VAL A 156 -10.16 11.44 7.27
N PRO A 157 -9.09 12.17 7.63
CA PRO A 157 -9.10 13.63 7.58
C PRO A 157 -9.34 14.12 6.15
N SER A 158 -10.12 15.20 5.95
CA SER A 158 -10.38 15.74 4.61
C SER A 158 -9.10 16.13 3.85
N VAL A 159 -8.04 16.50 4.56
CA VAL A 159 -6.75 16.90 4.01
C VAL A 159 -5.77 15.75 3.75
N PHE A 160 -6.17 14.50 4.00
CA PHE A 160 -5.28 13.33 4.02
C PHE A 160 -4.46 13.15 2.74
N PHE A 161 -5.02 13.53 1.59
CA PHE A 161 -4.39 13.48 0.26
C PHE A 161 -4.10 14.85 -0.38
N TYR A 162 -4.34 15.97 0.32
CA TYR A 162 -4.25 17.32 -0.28
C TYR A 162 -2.86 17.97 -0.24
N GLN A 163 -2.00 17.60 0.72
CA GLN A 163 -0.74 18.33 0.95
C GLN A 163 0.38 17.98 -0.04
N HIS A 164 0.30 16.82 -0.70
CA HIS A 164 1.30 16.37 -1.67
C HIS A 164 0.62 15.55 -2.76
N ALA A 165 0.71 16.01 -4.01
CA ALA A 165 0.10 15.33 -5.13
C ALA A 165 0.72 13.93 -5.30
N MET A 166 -0.12 12.92 -5.37
CA MET A 166 0.22 11.59 -5.86
C MET A 166 -0.38 11.43 -7.26
N PRO A 167 0.19 12.10 -8.27
CA PRO A 167 -0.46 12.28 -9.58
C PRO A 167 -0.64 10.97 -10.34
N LEU A 168 0.14 9.93 -10.01
CA LEU A 168 0.07 8.63 -10.68
C LEU A 168 -0.65 7.56 -9.86
N LEU A 169 -1.17 7.89 -8.67
CA LEU A 169 -1.78 6.89 -7.80
C LEU A 169 -3.06 6.36 -8.44
N ALA A 170 -3.00 5.12 -8.91
CA ALA A 170 -4.06 4.45 -9.64
C ALA A 170 -4.83 3.44 -8.79
N ARG A 171 -4.20 2.90 -7.74
CA ARG A 171 -4.82 1.94 -6.83
C ARG A 171 -4.57 2.31 -5.37
N LEU A 172 -5.65 2.36 -4.60
CA LEU A 172 -5.61 2.63 -3.18
C LEU A 172 -6.40 1.56 -2.42
N GLU A 173 -5.74 0.96 -1.44
CA GLU A 173 -6.30 -0.08 -0.57
C GLU A 173 -6.41 0.46 0.88
N LEU A 174 -7.65 0.64 1.34
CA LEU A 174 -8.03 1.14 2.66
C LEU A 174 -8.82 0.11 3.49
N SER A 175 -8.92 -1.14 3.03
CA SER A 175 -9.72 -2.18 3.66
C SER A 175 -9.23 -2.55 5.06
N TYR A 176 -10.11 -3.17 5.84
CA TYR A 176 -9.89 -3.65 7.19
C TYR A 176 -9.38 -2.57 8.14
N ASN A 177 -9.86 -1.34 7.96
CA ASN A 177 -9.66 -0.23 8.89
C ASN A 177 -10.95 -0.01 9.71
N ASP A 178 -11.00 1.06 10.49
CA ASP A 178 -12.12 1.42 11.37
C ASP A 178 -12.92 2.61 10.82
N ILE A 179 -12.97 2.75 9.50
CA ILE A 179 -13.68 3.84 8.82
C ILE A 179 -15.19 3.56 8.89
N ARG A 180 -15.94 4.49 9.50
CA ARG A 180 -17.41 4.41 9.65
C ARG A 180 -18.18 5.42 8.81
N HIS A 181 -17.57 6.58 8.58
CA HIS A 181 -18.09 7.64 7.71
C HIS A 181 -16.95 8.06 6.79
N LEU A 182 -17.25 8.25 5.51
CA LEU A 182 -16.26 8.63 4.52
C LEU A 182 -16.83 9.68 3.57
N ASP A 183 -16.20 10.86 3.61
CA ASP A 183 -16.43 11.86 2.58
C ASP A 183 -15.56 11.55 1.36
N MET A 184 -16.18 11.16 0.25
CA MET A 184 -15.46 10.78 -0.97
C MET A 184 -14.67 11.94 -1.58
N ASN A 185 -14.96 13.19 -1.20
CA ASN A 185 -14.16 14.35 -1.61
C ASN A 185 -12.70 14.28 -1.16
N VAL A 186 -12.38 13.49 -0.13
CA VAL A 186 -10.99 13.27 0.30
C VAL A 186 -10.11 12.72 -0.82
N PHE A 187 -10.68 12.03 -1.81
CA PHE A 187 -9.97 11.43 -2.93
C PHE A 187 -9.91 12.33 -4.17
N GLN A 188 -10.53 13.52 -4.16
CA GLN A 188 -10.49 14.48 -5.29
C GLN A 188 -9.08 14.80 -5.80
N PRO A 189 -8.04 14.94 -4.95
CA PRO A 189 -6.68 15.19 -5.45
C PRO A 189 -6.09 14.03 -6.26
N LEU A 190 -6.64 12.82 -6.13
CA LEU A 190 -6.13 11.59 -6.75
C LEU A 190 -6.73 11.42 -8.15
N GLN A 191 -6.37 12.32 -9.06
CA GLN A 191 -6.94 12.41 -10.41
C GLN A 191 -6.73 11.16 -11.27
N SER A 192 -5.72 10.33 -10.95
CA SER A 192 -5.46 9.07 -11.65
C SER A 192 -6.05 7.85 -10.93
N LEU A 193 -6.87 8.01 -9.89
CA LEU A 193 -7.37 6.88 -9.10
C LEU A 193 -8.38 6.06 -9.89
N HIS A 194 -8.02 4.82 -10.23
CA HIS A 194 -8.86 3.89 -10.97
C HIS A 194 -9.52 2.84 -10.08
N GLY A 195 -8.82 2.39 -9.04
CA GLY A 195 -9.27 1.35 -8.12
C GLY A 195 -9.19 1.79 -6.66
N LEU A 196 -10.30 1.69 -5.95
CA LEU A 196 -10.41 1.98 -4.52
C LEU A 196 -11.07 0.80 -3.80
N LEU A 197 -10.37 0.21 -2.84
CA LEU A 197 -10.88 -0.87 -2.00
C LEU A 197 -11.10 -0.37 -0.57
N LEU A 198 -12.31 -0.61 -0.05
CA LEU A 198 -12.85 0.04 1.15
C LEU A 198 -13.58 -0.94 2.07
N TRP A 199 -13.12 -2.19 2.21
CA TRP A 199 -13.82 -3.18 3.06
C TRP A 199 -13.71 -2.81 4.55
N ASN A 200 -14.64 -2.01 5.07
CA ASN A 200 -14.55 -1.29 6.34
C ASN A 200 -15.85 -1.47 7.15
N LYS A 201 -16.19 -0.50 8.00
CA LYS A 201 -17.45 -0.48 8.77
C LYS A 201 -18.31 0.71 8.35
N LEU A 202 -18.27 1.07 7.05
CA LEU A 202 -18.94 2.26 6.53
C LEU A 202 -20.46 2.12 6.70
N GLY A 203 -21.08 3.05 7.41
CA GLY A 203 -22.53 3.19 7.48
C GLY A 203 -23.07 4.25 6.51
N GLU A 204 -22.22 5.22 6.15
CA GLU A 204 -22.58 6.33 5.27
C GLU A 204 -21.40 6.71 4.37
N LEU A 205 -21.73 7.04 3.12
CA LEU A 205 -20.80 7.50 2.08
C LEU A 205 -21.39 8.76 1.44
N THR A 206 -20.63 9.85 1.36
CA THR A 206 -21.06 11.01 0.56
C THR A 206 -20.66 10.84 -0.91
N PRO A 207 -21.47 11.33 -1.87
CA PRO A 207 -21.12 11.26 -3.28
C PRO A 207 -20.00 12.26 -3.60
N SER A 208 -19.16 11.91 -4.57
CA SER A 208 -18.09 12.79 -5.08
C SER A 208 -17.75 12.46 -6.52
N TYR A 209 -17.30 13.46 -7.29
CA TYR A 209 -16.95 13.29 -8.70
C TYR A 209 -15.52 12.78 -8.87
N LEU A 210 -15.33 11.46 -8.98
CA LEU A 210 -14.01 10.84 -9.20
C LEU A 210 -13.89 10.35 -10.66
N PRO A 211 -13.38 11.16 -11.59
CA PRO A 211 -13.55 10.93 -13.04
C PRO A 211 -12.88 9.66 -13.58
N SER A 212 -11.79 9.22 -12.96
CA SER A 212 -11.05 8.03 -13.38
C SER A 212 -11.44 6.75 -12.63
N LEU A 213 -12.28 6.86 -11.60
CA LEU A 213 -12.62 5.73 -10.75
C LEU A 213 -13.50 4.75 -11.54
N SER A 214 -12.99 3.54 -11.74
CA SER A 214 -13.66 2.48 -12.50
C SER A 214 -13.95 1.25 -11.65
N HIS A 215 -13.25 1.09 -10.51
CA HIS A 215 -13.40 -0.04 -9.61
C HIS A 215 -13.51 0.48 -8.17
N LEU A 216 -14.65 0.21 -7.54
CA LEU A 216 -14.93 0.57 -6.17
C LEU A 216 -15.37 -0.67 -5.39
N GLY A 217 -14.51 -1.16 -4.50
CA GLY A 217 -14.77 -2.33 -3.67
C GLY A 217 -15.36 -1.93 -2.32
N LEU A 218 -16.67 -2.06 -2.15
CA LEU A 218 -17.40 -1.71 -0.92
C LEU A 218 -17.92 -2.93 -0.15
N HIS A 219 -17.45 -4.13 -0.46
CA HIS A 219 -17.94 -5.32 0.21
C HIS A 219 -17.64 -5.30 1.72
N GLU A 220 -18.40 -6.07 2.50
CA GLU A 220 -18.22 -6.18 3.96
C GLU A 220 -18.29 -4.83 4.71
N ASN A 221 -19.05 -3.86 4.19
CA ASN A 221 -19.42 -2.64 4.89
C ASN A 221 -20.83 -2.74 5.50
N ALA A 222 -21.24 -1.70 6.24
CA ALA A 222 -22.55 -1.59 6.88
C ALA A 222 -23.47 -0.57 6.18
N LEU A 223 -23.28 -0.36 4.87
CA LEU A 223 -24.03 0.63 4.09
C LEU A 223 -25.50 0.23 4.03
N VAL A 224 -26.38 1.16 4.43
CA VAL A 224 -27.84 0.97 4.40
C VAL A 224 -28.43 1.49 3.10
N ASP A 225 -27.80 2.50 2.50
CA ASP A 225 -28.20 3.10 1.24
C ASP A 225 -26.96 3.67 0.50
N PHE A 226 -27.12 3.94 -0.79
CA PHE A 226 -26.15 4.70 -1.57
C PHE A 226 -26.63 6.14 -1.71
N PRO A 227 -25.73 7.14 -1.64
CA PRO A 227 -26.13 8.52 -1.86
C PRO A 227 -26.74 8.70 -3.25
N ASP A 228 -27.86 9.42 -3.33
CA ASP A 228 -28.47 9.82 -4.59
C ASP A 228 -27.43 10.62 -5.42
N THR A 229 -27.21 10.16 -6.66
CA THR A 229 -26.24 10.73 -7.61
C THR A 229 -26.75 11.98 -8.30
#